data_AF-X0X0M3-F1
#
_entry.id   AF-X0X0M3-F1
#
_cell.length_a   1.000
_cell.length_b   1.000
_cell.length_c   1.000
_cell.angle_alpha   90.00
_cell.angle_beta   90.00
_cell.angle_gamma   90.00
#
_symmetry.space_group_name_H-M   'P 1'
#
loop_
_entity.id
_entity.type
_entity.pdbx_description
1 polymer ?
#
loop_
_entity_poly.entity_id
_entity_poly.type
_entity_poly.pdbx_seq_one_letter_code
_entity_poly.pdbx_strand_id
1 'polypeptide(L)'
;MALLYLHRRFDGNATAAAEFLGFATRDPVHKAWAKLGLAALGRDKPRHGWHKYEEKSVAKWREEYVALSRQQEQALVYDWKLPAKEKVGVLIIIADLHCQSVSCDYSRFLDLRDWIASQKTVRWALGGDTFDVRTKSSVGSTREEFCPLRVAMDLLVEDLKPIANKGIAVFAGNHEARILKVEDIEFCPAEDLAE
;
A
#
# COMPACT_ATOMS: atom_id res chain seq x y z
N MET A 1 14.49 -13.39 -14.64
CA MET A 1 13.83 -14.69 -14.95
C MET A 1 14.39 -15.91 -14.20
N ALA A 2 15.41 -15.80 -13.33
CA ALA A 2 16.05 -16.97 -12.68
C ALA A 2 15.46 -17.37 -11.31
N LEU A 3 14.86 -16.44 -10.55
CA LEU A 3 14.41 -16.68 -9.16
C LEU A 3 13.10 -17.49 -9.06
N LEU A 4 12.14 -17.29 -9.97
CA LEU A 4 10.88 -18.06 -10.01
C LEU A 4 11.10 -19.53 -10.37
N TYR A 5 12.14 -19.84 -11.15
CA TYR A 5 12.46 -21.21 -11.56
C TYR A 5 13.03 -22.06 -10.41
N LEU A 6 13.68 -21.41 -9.42
CA LEU A 6 14.26 -22.07 -8.25
C LEU A 6 13.19 -22.53 -7.25
N HIS A 7 12.11 -21.77 -7.06
CA HIS A 7 11.10 -22.07 -6.04
C HIS A 7 10.30 -23.36 -6.33
N ARG A 8 10.04 -23.67 -7.62
CA ARG A 8 9.42 -24.93 -8.06
C ARG A 8 10.34 -26.14 -7.94
N ARG A 9 11.67 -25.94 -7.94
CA ARG A 9 12.65 -27.03 -7.90
C ARG A 9 12.87 -27.59 -6.50
N PHE A 10 12.38 -26.90 -5.48
CA PHE A 10 12.47 -27.29 -4.07
C PHE A 10 11.09 -27.43 -3.40
N ASP A 11 10.01 -27.64 -4.17
CA ASP A 11 8.65 -27.86 -3.65
C ASP A 11 8.16 -26.80 -2.64
N GLY A 12 8.58 -25.54 -2.81
CA GLY A 12 8.24 -24.47 -1.88
C GLY A 12 8.98 -24.49 -0.54
N ASN A 13 9.99 -25.35 -0.38
CA ASN A 13 10.87 -25.36 0.78
C ASN A 13 11.92 -24.25 0.66
N ALA A 14 11.59 -23.09 1.23
CA ALA A 14 12.46 -21.92 1.25
C ALA A 14 13.81 -22.17 1.94
N THR A 15 13.89 -23.14 2.86
CA THR A 15 15.14 -23.54 3.53
C THR A 15 16.06 -24.27 2.56
N ALA A 16 15.55 -25.26 1.82
CA ALA A 16 16.33 -26.00 0.82
C ALA A 16 16.77 -25.08 -0.34
N ALA A 17 15.92 -24.13 -0.74
CA ALA A 17 16.29 -23.11 -1.71
C ALA A 17 17.39 -22.17 -1.19
N ALA A 18 17.33 -21.79 0.10
CA ALA A 18 18.36 -20.96 0.73
C ALA A 18 19.69 -21.73 0.92
N GLU A 19 19.63 -23.02 1.24
CA GLU A 19 20.79 -23.90 1.30
C GLU A 19 21.45 -24.06 -0.07
N PHE A 20 20.66 -24.31 -1.12
CA PHE A 20 21.14 -24.37 -2.50
C PHE A 20 21.79 -23.07 -2.99
N LEU A 21 21.27 -21.92 -2.52
CA LEU A 21 21.83 -20.59 -2.81
C LEU A 21 23.02 -20.22 -1.91
N GLY A 22 23.49 -21.15 -1.06
CA GLY A 22 24.71 -20.98 -0.26
C GLY A 22 24.53 -20.16 1.02
N PHE A 23 23.31 -19.99 1.52
CA PHE A 23 23.04 -19.25 2.77
C PHE A 23 23.33 -20.05 4.05
N ALA A 24 23.60 -21.35 3.95
CA ALA A 24 24.10 -22.15 5.08
C ALA A 24 25.63 -22.05 5.18
N THR A 25 26.12 -21.63 6.34
CA THR A 25 27.52 -21.22 6.63
C THR A 25 28.60 -22.29 6.46
N ARG A 26 28.30 -23.50 5.97
CA ARG A 26 29.26 -24.60 5.80
C ARG A 26 29.36 -25.17 4.37
N ASP A 27 28.64 -24.60 3.41
CA ASP A 27 28.58 -25.15 2.05
C ASP A 27 29.92 -24.99 1.27
N PRO A 28 30.42 -26.03 0.59
CA PRO A 28 31.60 -25.95 -0.30
C PRO A 28 31.54 -24.85 -1.35
N VAL A 29 30.35 -24.50 -1.85
CA VAL A 29 30.13 -23.45 -2.86
C VAL A 29 30.46 -22.07 -2.28
N HIS A 30 30.06 -21.79 -1.04
CA HIS A 30 30.40 -20.53 -0.35
C HIS A 30 31.92 -20.35 -0.23
N LYS A 31 32.67 -21.43 0.05
CA LYS A 31 34.14 -21.40 0.09
C LYS A 31 34.77 -21.15 -1.29
N ALA A 32 34.17 -21.69 -2.35
CA ALA A 32 34.63 -21.48 -3.73
C ALA A 32 34.40 -20.03 -4.18
N TRP A 33 33.25 -19.43 -3.88
CA TRP A 33 32.94 -18.05 -4.22
C TRP A 33 33.78 -17.03 -3.43
N ALA A 34 34.03 -17.29 -2.15
CA ALA A 34 34.93 -16.47 -1.35
C ALA A 34 36.38 -16.45 -1.91
N LYS A 35 36.87 -17.58 -2.45
CA LYS A 35 38.19 -17.65 -3.11
C LYS A 35 38.26 -16.85 -4.42
N LEU A 36 37.11 -16.61 -5.06
CA LEU A 36 37.00 -15.80 -6.27
C LEU A 36 36.75 -14.31 -5.97
N GLY A 37 36.82 -13.90 -4.70
CA GLY A 37 36.56 -12.52 -4.27
C GLY A 37 35.09 -12.11 -4.25
N LEU A 38 34.17 -13.06 -4.44
CA LEU A 38 32.72 -12.83 -4.44
C LEU A 38 32.18 -13.01 -3.02
N ALA A 39 31.97 -11.90 -2.31
CA ALA A 39 31.41 -11.90 -0.96
C ALA A 39 29.88 -12.04 -0.99
N ALA A 40 29.32 -12.90 -0.14
CA ALA A 40 27.87 -12.98 0.06
C ALA A 40 27.38 -11.78 0.88
N LEU A 41 26.60 -10.88 0.27
CA LEU A 41 26.04 -9.66 0.89
C LEU A 41 24.92 -9.93 1.92
N GLY A 42 24.83 -11.14 2.46
CA GLY A 42 23.65 -11.66 3.16
C GLY A 42 23.43 -11.14 4.60
N ARG A 43 24.25 -10.24 5.13
CA ARG A 43 24.11 -9.72 6.49
C ARG A 43 24.26 -8.21 6.65
N ASP A 44 24.66 -7.48 5.62
CA ASP A 44 24.93 -6.03 5.74
C ASP A 44 23.65 -5.19 5.78
N LYS A 45 22.50 -5.79 5.45
CA LYS A 45 21.17 -5.21 5.68
C LYS A 45 20.40 -6.13 6.63
N PRO A 46 20.21 -5.76 7.92
CA PRO A 46 19.34 -6.53 8.80
C PRO A 46 17.95 -6.64 8.17
N ARG A 47 17.32 -7.82 8.25
CA ARG A 47 15.91 -7.99 7.86
C ARG A 47 15.07 -6.97 8.63
N HIS A 48 14.61 -5.92 7.97
CA HIS A 48 13.76 -4.89 8.54
C HIS A 48 12.39 -5.47 8.83
N GLY A 49 12.21 -5.98 10.05
CA GLY A 49 10.94 -6.52 10.54
C GLY A 49 10.63 -6.18 12.00
N TRP A 50 11.48 -5.40 12.66
CA TRP A 50 11.23 -4.93 14.02
C TRP A 50 11.49 -3.43 14.03
N HIS A 51 10.41 -2.64 13.93
CA HIS A 51 10.46 -1.30 14.48
C HIS A 51 10.77 -1.46 15.96
N LYS A 52 12.05 -1.33 16.34
CA LYS A 52 12.41 -1.14 17.75
C LYS A 52 11.84 0.21 18.10
N TYR A 53 10.62 0.22 18.64
CA TYR A 53 10.14 1.39 19.35
C TYR A 53 11.20 1.68 20.41
N GLU A 54 11.70 2.91 20.42
CA GLU A 54 12.54 3.35 21.53
C GLU A 54 11.75 3.11 22.82
N GLU A 55 12.41 2.57 23.84
CA GLU A 55 11.81 2.47 25.16
C GLU A 55 11.63 3.89 25.71
N LYS A 56 10.41 4.41 25.58
CA LYS A 56 10.01 5.71 26.12
C LYS A 56 9.10 5.51 27.33
N SER A 57 9.22 6.41 28.30
CA SER A 57 8.25 6.46 29.40
C SER A 57 6.87 6.84 28.87
N VAL A 58 5.81 6.45 29.57
CA VAL A 58 4.43 6.85 29.25
C VAL A 58 4.29 8.38 29.18
N ALA A 59 5.00 9.10 30.04
CA ALA A 59 5.01 10.56 30.03
C ALA A 59 5.58 11.12 28.72
N LYS A 60 6.67 10.53 28.21
CA LYS A 60 7.27 10.96 26.95
C LYS A 60 6.37 10.63 25.74
N TRP A 61 5.75 9.45 25.72
CA TRP A 61 4.74 9.11 24.71
C TRP A 61 3.59 10.11 24.70
N ARG A 62 3.09 10.50 25.88
CA ARG A 62 2.01 11.49 25.98
C ARG A 62 2.43 12.86 25.48
N GLU A 63 3.63 13.33 25.83
CA GLU A 63 4.16 14.61 25.36
C GLU A 63 4.23 14.66 23.83
N GLU A 64 4.80 13.62 23.20
CA GLU A 64 4.90 13.53 21.74
C GLU A 64 3.53 13.44 21.06
N TYR A 65 2.62 12.63 21.61
CA TYR A 65 1.27 12.50 21.08
C TYR A 65 0.51 13.84 21.14
N VAL A 66 0.64 14.58 22.25
CA VAL A 66 0.05 15.92 22.39
C VAL A 66 0.71 16.92 21.44
N ALA A 67 2.01 16.83 21.20
CA ALA A 67 2.69 17.70 20.24
C ALA A 67 2.19 17.45 18.80
N LEU A 68 2.01 16.18 18.41
CA LEU A 68 1.43 15.80 17.13
C LEU A 68 -0.02 16.27 17.00
N SER A 69 -0.84 16.08 18.04
CA SER A 69 -2.26 16.48 18.03
C SER A 69 -2.46 18.00 18.13
N ARG A 70 -1.39 18.77 18.34
CA ARG A 70 -1.40 20.25 18.35
C ARG A 70 -0.91 20.84 17.04
N GLN A 71 -0.50 20.01 16.08
CA GLN A 71 -0.20 20.50 14.74
C GLN A 71 -1.44 21.21 14.19
N GLN A 72 -1.21 22.32 13.49
CA GLN A 72 -2.30 23.10 12.92
C GLN A 72 -3.02 22.25 11.88
N GLU A 73 -4.31 22.00 12.10
CA GLU A 73 -5.16 21.35 11.12
C GLU A 73 -5.16 22.19 9.84
N GLN A 74 -4.89 21.52 8.71
CA GLN A 74 -5.00 22.12 7.40
C GLN A 74 -6.35 21.74 6.81
N ALA A 75 -7.12 22.74 6.40
CA ALA A 75 -8.37 22.52 5.70
C ALA A 75 -8.15 22.63 4.20
N LEU A 76 -8.65 21.65 3.45
CA LEU A 76 -8.84 21.80 2.02
C LEU A 76 -10.09 22.64 1.76
N VAL A 77 -9.91 23.84 1.23
CA VAL A 77 -11.05 24.71 0.86
C VAL A 77 -11.47 24.36 -0.57
N TYR A 78 -12.69 23.83 -0.72
CA TYR A 78 -13.29 23.51 -2.00
C TYR A 78 -14.60 24.31 -2.18
N ASP A 79 -14.64 25.19 -3.17
CA ASP A 79 -15.85 25.94 -3.52
C ASP A 79 -16.79 25.09 -4.39
N TRP A 80 -17.77 24.48 -3.75
CA TRP A 80 -18.77 23.67 -4.42
C TRP A 80 -20.00 24.49 -4.83
N LYS A 81 -20.05 24.89 -6.11
CA LYS A 81 -21.24 25.49 -6.70
C LYS A 81 -22.31 24.43 -7.00
N LEU A 82 -23.35 24.40 -6.16
CA LEU A 82 -24.52 23.55 -6.40
C LEU A 82 -25.33 24.04 -7.60
N PRO A 83 -26.00 23.15 -8.35
CA PRO A 83 -26.96 23.56 -9.37
C PRO A 83 -28.04 24.48 -8.77
N ALA A 84 -28.51 25.48 -9.53
CA ALA A 84 -29.31 26.60 -9.02
C ALA A 84 -30.60 26.24 -8.25
N LYS A 85 -31.13 25.02 -8.42
CA LYS A 85 -32.35 24.54 -7.74
C LYS A 85 -32.06 23.66 -6.52
N GLU A 86 -30.80 23.31 -6.30
CA GLU A 86 -30.38 22.35 -5.28
C GLU A 86 -29.90 23.10 -4.05
N LYS A 87 -30.43 22.69 -2.88
CA LYS A 87 -30.09 23.32 -1.59
C LYS A 87 -29.07 22.54 -0.78
N VAL A 88 -28.81 21.29 -1.18
CA VAL A 88 -27.96 20.35 -0.45
C VAL A 88 -27.02 19.66 -1.42
N GLY A 89 -25.74 19.61 -1.03
CA GLY A 89 -24.74 18.75 -1.63
C GLY A 89 -24.41 17.61 -0.68
N VAL A 90 -24.04 16.46 -1.24
CA VAL A 90 -23.59 15.29 -0.47
C VAL A 90 -22.12 14.99 -0.83
N LEU A 91 -21.24 15.04 0.16
CA LEU A 91 -19.86 14.58 0.04
C LEU A 91 -19.76 13.13 0.52
N ILE A 92 -19.24 12.26 -0.34
CA ILE A 92 -18.91 10.88 0.01
C ILE A 92 -17.40 10.75 0.19
N ILE A 93 -16.98 10.24 1.34
CA ILE A 93 -15.58 9.85 1.55
C ILE A 93 -15.49 8.34 1.37
N ILE A 94 -14.68 7.92 0.40
CA ILE A 94 -14.37 6.52 0.12
C ILE A 94 -13.00 6.27 0.73
N ALA A 95 -12.90 5.45 1.76
CA ALA A 95 -11.63 5.15 2.45
C ALA A 95 -11.56 3.66 2.75
N ASP A 96 -10.36 3.16 3.05
CA ASP A 96 -10.13 1.75 3.37
C ASP A 96 -10.70 0.82 2.28
N LEU A 97 -10.52 1.21 1.01
CA LEU A 97 -11.00 0.41 -0.10
C LEU A 97 -10.16 -0.86 -0.23
N HIS A 98 -8.84 -0.77 0.00
CA HIS A 98 -7.89 -1.87 -0.16
C HIS A 98 -8.11 -2.61 -1.49
N CYS A 99 -8.18 -1.85 -2.58
CA CYS A 99 -8.40 -2.28 -3.96
C CYS A 99 -7.27 -3.21 -4.39
N GLN A 100 -7.44 -4.50 -4.11
CA GLN A 100 -6.61 -5.68 -4.45
C GLN A 100 -6.82 -6.77 -3.39
N SER A 101 -7.30 -6.41 -2.19
CA SER A 101 -7.63 -7.39 -1.17
C SER A 101 -8.79 -8.27 -1.62
N VAL A 102 -8.68 -9.58 -1.43
CA VAL A 102 -9.80 -10.52 -1.62
C VAL A 102 -10.96 -10.27 -0.66
N SER A 103 -10.74 -9.50 0.41
CA SER A 103 -11.78 -9.06 1.34
C SER A 103 -12.48 -7.77 0.91
N CYS A 104 -12.00 -7.10 -0.14
CA CYS A 104 -12.66 -5.91 -0.68
C CYS A 104 -13.99 -6.34 -1.33
N ASP A 105 -15.11 -5.81 -0.83
CA ASP A 105 -16.41 -5.93 -1.49
C ASP A 105 -16.47 -4.98 -2.70
N TYR A 106 -15.78 -5.40 -3.76
CA TYR A 106 -15.62 -4.58 -4.96
C TYR A 106 -16.96 -4.33 -5.66
N SER A 107 -17.89 -5.29 -5.61
CA SER A 107 -19.27 -5.09 -6.10
C SER A 107 -19.94 -3.89 -5.47
N ARG A 108 -19.85 -3.75 -4.14
CA ARG A 108 -20.44 -2.62 -3.42
C ARG A 108 -19.78 -1.29 -3.78
N PHE A 109 -18.47 -1.30 -4.05
CA PHE A 109 -17.78 -0.12 -4.57
C PHE A 109 -18.32 0.30 -5.95
N LEU A 110 -18.52 -0.66 -6.86
CA LEU A 110 -19.11 -0.39 -8.19
C LEU A 110 -20.54 0.15 -8.08
N ASP A 111 -21.36 -0.42 -7.19
CA ASP A 111 -22.72 0.08 -6.92
C ASP A 111 -22.69 1.52 -6.38
N LEU A 112 -21.76 1.83 -5.47
CA LEU A 112 -21.57 3.17 -4.93
C LEU A 112 -21.13 4.15 -6.03
N ARG A 113 -20.16 3.76 -6.88
CA ARG A 113 -19.71 4.56 -8.03
C ARG A 113 -20.88 4.87 -8.97
N ASP A 114 -21.67 3.87 -9.33
CA ASP A 114 -22.80 4.05 -10.26
C ASP A 114 -23.88 4.96 -9.65
N TRP A 115 -24.11 4.82 -8.35
CA TRP A 115 -24.96 5.75 -7.61
C TRP A 115 -24.38 7.17 -7.66
N ILE A 116 -23.09 7.39 -7.34
CA ILE A 116 -22.43 8.70 -7.44
C ILE A 116 -22.57 9.27 -8.85
N ALA A 117 -22.39 8.46 -9.90
CA ALA A 117 -22.54 8.88 -11.30
C ALA A 117 -23.96 9.40 -11.59
N SER A 118 -24.98 8.74 -11.04
CA SER A 118 -26.40 9.12 -11.21
C SER A 118 -26.79 10.42 -10.50
N GLN A 119 -26.07 10.83 -9.44
CA GLN A 119 -26.44 11.98 -8.62
C GLN A 119 -25.80 13.30 -9.08
N LYS A 120 -26.60 14.35 -9.29
CA LYS A 120 -26.10 15.67 -9.75
C LYS A 120 -25.35 16.44 -8.67
N THR A 121 -25.77 16.28 -7.42
CA THR A 121 -25.32 17.02 -6.24
C THR A 121 -24.40 16.20 -5.35
N VAL A 122 -23.76 15.15 -5.89
CA VAL A 122 -22.77 14.36 -5.16
C VAL A 122 -21.37 14.72 -5.62
N ARG A 123 -20.46 14.78 -4.66
CA ARG A 123 -19.01 14.82 -4.83
C ARG A 123 -18.37 13.71 -4.01
N TRP A 124 -17.15 13.32 -4.37
CA TRP A 124 -16.44 12.28 -3.65
C TRP A 124 -14.98 12.66 -3.42
N ALA A 125 -14.40 12.08 -2.38
CA ALA A 125 -12.96 12.08 -2.14
C ALA A 125 -12.50 10.69 -1.70
N LEU A 126 -11.26 10.34 -2.05
CA LEU A 126 -10.60 9.14 -1.52
C LEU A 126 -9.86 9.51 -0.23
N GLY A 127 -10.17 8.84 0.87
CA GLY A 127 -9.67 9.12 2.22
C GLY A 127 -8.39 8.37 2.62
N GLY A 128 -7.72 7.72 1.68
CA GLY A 128 -6.53 6.91 1.95
C GLY A 128 -6.83 5.42 2.12
N ASP A 129 -5.77 4.62 2.17
CA ASP A 129 -5.82 3.16 2.22
C ASP A 129 -6.65 2.59 1.05
N THR A 130 -6.38 3.17 -0.12
CA THR A 130 -7.01 2.83 -1.39
C THR A 130 -6.43 1.52 -1.92
N PHE A 131 -5.13 1.32 -1.76
CA PHE A 131 -4.40 0.11 -2.14
C PHE A 131 -3.76 -0.52 -0.93
N ASP A 132 -3.60 -1.84 -0.97
CA ASP A 132 -2.80 -2.55 0.03
C ASP A 132 -1.40 -2.84 -0.55
N VAL A 133 -0.41 -3.12 0.28
CA VAL A 133 0.77 -3.90 -0.12
C VAL A 133 1.13 -4.76 1.07
N ARG A 134 0.93 -6.07 0.93
CA ARG A 134 1.41 -7.00 1.94
C ARG A 134 2.89 -7.26 1.73
N THR A 135 3.69 -6.53 2.50
CA THR A 135 5.03 -7.00 2.84
C THR A 135 4.96 -8.41 3.41
N LYS A 136 5.99 -9.23 3.19
CA LYS A 136 6.19 -10.52 3.90
C LYS A 136 6.13 -10.42 5.44
N SER A 137 6.06 -9.22 6.00
CA SER A 137 5.94 -8.90 7.43
C SER A 137 4.54 -8.47 7.88
N SER A 138 3.54 -8.37 7.00
CA SER A 138 2.15 -8.14 7.40
C SER A 138 1.53 -9.43 7.96
N VAL A 139 0.75 -9.32 9.04
CA VAL A 139 0.22 -10.46 9.82
C VAL A 139 -0.85 -11.25 9.06
N GLY A 140 -1.26 -10.80 7.88
CA GLY A 140 -2.24 -11.49 7.05
C GLY A 140 -1.58 -12.46 6.06
N SER A 141 -2.25 -13.58 5.79
CA SER A 141 -1.68 -14.71 5.05
C SER A 141 -1.28 -14.34 3.62
N THR A 142 -0.29 -15.04 3.08
CA THR A 142 0.31 -14.86 1.74
C THR A 142 -0.62 -15.17 0.55
N ARG A 143 -1.94 -15.21 0.75
CA ARG A 143 -2.96 -15.63 -0.24
C ARG A 143 -4.14 -14.67 -0.43
N GLU A 144 -4.02 -13.43 0.04
CA GLU A 144 -5.17 -12.51 0.14
C GLU A 144 -5.15 -11.34 -0.84
N GLU A 145 -4.20 -11.29 -1.78
CA GLU A 145 -4.23 -10.33 -2.89
C GLU A 145 -4.83 -11.00 -4.13
N PHE A 146 -5.84 -10.37 -4.71
CA PHE A 146 -6.52 -10.82 -5.92
C PHE A 146 -5.67 -10.58 -7.17
N CYS A 147 -5.00 -9.44 -7.25
CA CYS A 147 -4.17 -9.04 -8.39
C CYS A 147 -2.96 -8.20 -7.95
N PRO A 148 -1.93 -8.05 -8.82
CA PRO A 148 -0.81 -7.15 -8.55
C PRO A 148 -1.25 -5.69 -8.45
N LEU A 149 -0.55 -4.89 -7.62
CA LEU A 149 -0.83 -3.46 -7.39
C LEU A 149 -1.08 -2.67 -8.68
N ARG A 150 -0.22 -2.82 -9.69
CA ARG A 150 -0.38 -2.08 -10.95
C ARG A 150 -1.69 -2.40 -11.68
N VAL A 151 -2.12 -3.65 -11.63
CA VAL A 151 -3.41 -4.07 -12.20
C VAL A 151 -4.56 -3.48 -11.39
N ALA A 152 -4.44 -3.44 -10.07
CA ALA A 152 -5.44 -2.80 -9.22
C ALA A 152 -5.54 -1.29 -9.46
N MET A 153 -4.42 -0.61 -9.68
CA MET A 153 -4.39 0.80 -10.07
C MET A 153 -5.10 1.01 -11.42
N ASP A 154 -4.75 0.22 -12.43
CA ASP A 154 -5.39 0.31 -13.75
C ASP A 154 -6.91 0.08 -13.65
N LEU A 155 -7.35 -0.91 -12.86
CA LEU A 155 -8.77 -1.17 -12.59
C LEU A 155 -9.46 0.02 -11.94
N LEU A 156 -8.88 0.55 -10.86
CA LEU A 156 -9.49 1.67 -10.13
C LEU A 156 -9.54 2.94 -10.97
N VAL A 157 -8.52 3.21 -11.79
CA VAL A 157 -8.51 4.33 -12.74
C VAL A 157 -9.67 4.19 -13.72
N GLU A 158 -9.83 3.03 -14.37
CA GLU A 158 -10.95 2.79 -15.28
C GLU A 158 -12.32 2.93 -14.58
N ASP A 159 -12.43 2.41 -13.36
CA ASP A 159 -13.67 2.49 -12.60
C ASP A 159 -13.97 3.89 -12.06
N LEU A 160 -12.98 4.76 -11.85
CA LEU A 160 -13.23 6.15 -11.42
C LEU A 160 -13.54 7.08 -12.59
N LYS A 161 -13.15 6.76 -13.83
CA LYS A 161 -13.43 7.61 -15.03
C LYS A 161 -14.87 8.11 -15.13
N PRO A 162 -15.93 7.31 -14.91
CA PRO A 162 -17.32 7.76 -15.00
C PRO A 162 -17.69 8.85 -14.00
N ILE A 163 -16.93 8.97 -12.90
CA ILE A 163 -17.19 9.94 -11.82
C ILE A 163 -16.01 10.88 -11.58
N ALA A 164 -14.97 10.87 -12.42
CA ALA A 164 -13.74 11.64 -12.23
C ALA A 164 -14.02 13.14 -12.09
N ASN A 165 -14.94 13.69 -12.90
CA ASN A 165 -15.35 15.09 -12.84
C ASN A 165 -16.12 15.49 -11.56
N LYS A 166 -16.41 14.53 -10.68
CA LYS A 166 -17.04 14.74 -9.36
C LYS A 166 -16.07 14.51 -8.20
N GLY A 167 -14.83 14.08 -8.47
CA GLY A 167 -13.79 13.93 -7.47
C GLY A 167 -13.29 15.30 -6.99
N ILE A 168 -13.03 15.43 -5.69
CA ILE A 168 -12.53 16.69 -5.11
C ILE A 168 -11.15 16.55 -4.47
N ALA A 169 -10.77 15.34 -4.05
CA ALA A 169 -9.48 15.06 -3.45
C ALA A 169 -9.19 13.56 -3.45
N VAL A 170 -7.90 13.23 -3.47
CA VAL A 170 -7.37 11.90 -3.18
C VAL A 170 -6.31 12.08 -2.09
N PHE A 171 -6.49 11.39 -0.98
CA PHE A 171 -5.55 11.38 0.13
C PHE A 171 -4.80 10.05 0.15
N ALA A 172 -3.52 10.10 0.48
CA ALA A 172 -2.73 8.91 0.77
C ALA A 172 -2.97 8.47 2.22
N GLY A 173 -3.08 7.16 2.42
CA GLY A 173 -3.14 6.54 3.74
C GLY A 173 -1.80 5.98 4.19
N ASN A 174 -1.82 5.30 5.34
CA ASN A 174 -0.62 4.63 5.85
C ASN A 174 -0.27 3.39 5.02
N HIS A 175 -1.22 2.78 4.30
CA HIS A 175 -0.92 1.68 3.37
C HIS A 175 -0.12 2.19 2.17
N GLU A 176 -0.52 3.26 1.49
CA GLU A 176 0.27 3.86 0.41
C GLU A 176 1.68 4.28 0.86
N ALA A 177 1.81 4.82 2.08
CA ALA A 177 3.11 5.15 2.65
C ALA A 177 4.00 3.92 2.90
N ARG A 178 3.41 2.73 3.08
CA ARG A 178 4.17 1.47 3.14
C ARG A 178 4.57 1.00 1.74
N ILE A 179 3.72 1.16 0.73
CA ILE A 179 4.04 0.82 -0.68
C ILE A 179 5.36 1.48 -1.08
N LEU A 180 5.45 2.80 -0.90
CA LEU A 180 6.65 3.61 -1.15
C LEU A 180 7.92 3.05 -0.49
N LYS A 181 7.78 2.56 0.74
CA LYS A 181 8.91 2.07 1.55
C LYS A 181 9.34 0.65 1.20
N VAL A 182 8.44 -0.15 0.64
CA VAL A 182 8.58 -1.60 0.53
C VAL A 182 9.00 -2.01 -0.86
N GLU A 183 8.35 -1.43 -1.85
CA GLU A 183 8.56 -1.78 -3.25
C GLU A 183 9.67 -0.93 -3.90
N ASP A 184 10.33 -0.06 -3.12
CA ASP A 184 11.39 0.86 -3.58
C ASP A 184 10.94 1.69 -4.79
N ILE A 185 9.66 2.07 -4.80
CA ILE A 185 9.05 2.86 -5.87
C ILE A 185 9.02 4.32 -5.45
N GLU A 186 9.45 5.18 -6.36
CA GLU A 186 9.48 6.64 -6.18
C GLU A 186 8.10 7.31 -6.34
N PHE A 187 7.04 6.54 -6.60
CA PHE A 187 5.69 7.07 -6.85
C PHE A 187 4.68 6.62 -5.79
N CYS A 188 3.82 7.54 -5.34
CA CYS A 188 2.71 7.23 -4.45
C CYS A 188 1.48 6.91 -5.28
N PRO A 189 0.86 5.70 -5.16
CA PRO A 189 -0.31 5.34 -5.97
C PRO A 189 -1.50 6.30 -5.82
N ALA A 190 -1.66 6.92 -4.65
CA ALA A 190 -2.70 7.92 -4.41
C ALA A 190 -2.40 9.26 -5.11
N GLU A 191 -1.12 9.65 -5.22
CA GLU A 191 -0.72 10.85 -5.96
C GLU A 191 -0.87 10.63 -7.46
N ASP A 192 -0.41 9.48 -7.98
CA ASP A 192 -0.60 9.08 -9.40
C ASP A 192 -2.09 9.05 -9.80
N LEU A 193 -2.97 8.64 -8.88
CA LEU A 193 -4.42 8.61 -9.13
C LEU A 193 -5.05 10.02 -9.16
N ALA A 194 -4.38 11.01 -8.57
CA ALA A 194 -4.85 12.38 -8.49
C ALA A 194 -4.50 13.22 -9.73
N GLU A 195 -3.53 12.78 -10.55
CA GLU A 195 -3.11 13.43 -11.80
C GLU A 195 -4.08 13.18 -12.98
#